data_AF-A0A923YP87-F1
#
_entry.id   AF-A0A923YP87-F1
#
_cell.length_a   1.000
_cell.length_b   1.000
_cell.length_c   1.000
_cell.angle_alpha   90.00
_cell.angle_beta   90.00
_cell.angle_gamma   90.00
#
_symmetry.space_group_name_H-M   'P 1'
#
loop_
_entity.id
_entity.type
_entity.pdbx_description
1 polymer ?
#
loop_
_entity_poly.entity_id
_entity_poly.type
_entity_poly.pdbx_seq_one_letter_code
_entity_poly.pdbx_strand_id
1 'polypeptide(L)'
;MRVKANISTIAATLGLTILLASCGSSVPMSETKTPAEQLPLIGINIRPPLVTGSFKCEMGNRVDIAADANNDVRLTWKGTKYTMAPVSTTTGAVRLENQASGLVWIQIPTKSMLLNTRQGAQLANECRVQ
;
A
#
# COMPACT_ATOMS: atom_id res chain seq x y z
N MET A 1 57.58 -1.17 10.59
CA MET A 1 56.58 -2.03 11.26
C MET A 1 55.68 -2.65 10.20
N ARG A 2 55.65 -3.98 10.10
CA ARG A 2 54.84 -4.74 9.14
C ARG A 2 53.46 -5.01 9.76
N VAL A 3 52.38 -4.51 9.16
CA VAL A 3 51.02 -4.95 9.51
C VAL A 3 50.68 -6.12 8.59
N LYS A 4 50.51 -7.31 9.20
CA LYS A 4 50.16 -8.55 8.51
C LYS A 4 48.73 -8.46 7.96
N ALA A 5 48.59 -8.70 6.66
CA ALA A 5 47.33 -9.07 6.03
C ALA A 5 46.90 -10.46 6.54
N ASN A 6 45.62 -10.63 6.88
CA ASN A 6 45.05 -11.94 7.17
C ASN A 6 43.93 -12.24 6.18
N ILE A 7 44.33 -12.91 5.10
CA ILE A 7 43.48 -13.53 4.10
C ILE A 7 43.05 -14.87 4.68
N SER A 8 41.74 -15.09 4.84
CA SER A 8 41.20 -16.43 5.09
C SER A 8 40.15 -16.72 4.02
N THR A 9 40.64 -17.23 2.91
CA THR A 9 39.86 -17.88 1.85
C THR A 9 39.39 -19.24 2.36
N ILE A 10 38.09 -19.50 2.38
CA ILE A 10 37.56 -20.87 2.51
C ILE A 10 36.67 -21.13 1.29
N ALA A 11 37.08 -22.14 0.53
CA ALA A 11 36.48 -22.63 -0.71
C ALA A 11 35.61 -23.88 -0.44
N ALA A 12 34.95 -24.34 -1.51
CA ALA A 12 34.28 -25.64 -1.70
C ALA A 12 32.84 -25.76 -1.15
N THR A 13 31.79 -25.58 -1.96
CA THR A 13 31.15 -26.47 -2.99
C THR A 13 30.27 -27.59 -2.43
N LEU A 14 29.21 -27.84 -3.21
CA LEU A 14 28.32 -29.02 -3.31
C LEU A 14 26.93 -28.80 -2.73
N GLY A 15 25.98 -28.86 -3.66
CA GLY A 15 24.58 -28.57 -3.44
C GLY A 15 23.83 -29.69 -2.74
N LEU A 16 22.62 -29.34 -2.34
CA LEU A 16 21.55 -30.29 -2.12
C LEU A 16 20.24 -29.61 -2.51
N THR A 17 19.85 -29.81 -3.77
CA THR A 17 18.50 -29.58 -4.26
C THR A 17 17.56 -30.54 -3.55
N ILE A 18 16.81 -30.05 -2.57
CA ILE A 18 15.68 -30.78 -1.98
C ILE A 18 14.41 -30.27 -2.66
N LEU A 19 13.89 -31.07 -3.60
CA LEU A 19 12.52 -30.95 -4.10
C LEU A 19 11.56 -31.31 -2.96
N LEU A 20 10.86 -30.33 -2.39
CA LEU A 20 9.68 -30.59 -1.57
C LEU A 20 8.45 -30.57 -2.49
N ALA A 21 7.94 -31.78 -2.70
CA ALA A 21 6.73 -32.09 -3.45
C ALA A 21 5.49 -31.42 -2.83
N SER A 22 4.58 -31.00 -3.70
CA SER A 22 3.31 -30.36 -3.35
C SER A 22 2.37 -31.32 -2.61
N CYS A 23 1.82 -30.88 -1.48
CA CYS A 23 0.53 -31.36 -1.00
C CYS A 23 -0.54 -30.35 -1.42
N GLY A 24 -1.22 -30.61 -2.54
CA GLY A 24 -2.42 -29.90 -2.92
C GLY A 24 -3.62 -30.50 -2.19
N SER A 25 -4.05 -29.89 -1.08
CA SER A 25 -5.34 -30.17 -0.47
C SER A 25 -6.39 -29.24 -1.08
N SER A 26 -7.09 -29.71 -2.10
CA SER A 26 -8.29 -29.06 -2.61
C SER A 26 -9.44 -29.28 -1.64
N VAL A 27 -9.69 -28.28 -0.78
CA VAL A 27 -10.98 -28.19 -0.07
C VAL A 27 -12.04 -27.65 -1.03
N PRO A 28 -13.19 -28.31 -1.18
CA PRO A 28 -14.31 -27.76 -1.92
C PRO A 28 -14.91 -26.59 -1.13
N MET A 29 -14.80 -25.38 -1.67
CA MET A 29 -15.54 -24.23 -1.16
C MET A 29 -17.01 -24.39 -1.57
N SER A 30 -17.85 -24.74 -0.60
CA SER A 30 -19.30 -24.70 -0.74
C SER A 30 -19.74 -23.23 -0.76
N GLU A 31 -20.09 -22.72 -1.93
CA GLU A 31 -20.72 -21.41 -2.09
C GLU A 31 -22.12 -21.44 -1.46
N THR A 32 -22.21 -20.99 -0.21
CA THR A 32 -23.48 -20.53 0.34
C THR A 32 -23.80 -19.20 -0.34
N LYS A 33 -24.46 -19.28 -1.49
CA LYS A 33 -25.03 -18.14 -2.22
C LYS A 33 -26.22 -17.61 -1.43
N THR A 34 -25.95 -16.81 -0.39
CA THR A 34 -26.94 -15.88 0.13
C THR A 34 -27.19 -14.83 -0.96
N PRO A 35 -28.41 -14.67 -1.48
CA PRO A 35 -28.72 -13.62 -2.44
C PRO A 35 -28.49 -12.27 -1.76
N ALA A 36 -27.40 -11.59 -2.13
CA ALA A 36 -27.24 -10.19 -1.81
C ALA A 36 -28.36 -9.42 -2.51
N GLU A 37 -29.21 -8.79 -1.73
CA GLU A 37 -30.25 -7.89 -2.20
C GLU A 37 -29.59 -6.77 -2.99
N GLN A 38 -29.73 -6.85 -4.31
CA GLN A 38 -29.06 -5.98 -5.25
C GLN A 38 -29.86 -4.68 -5.32
N LEU A 39 -29.45 -3.68 -4.52
CA LEU A 39 -29.90 -2.31 -4.75
C LEU A 39 -29.52 -1.91 -6.18
N PRO A 40 -30.40 -1.21 -6.92
CA PRO A 40 -30.22 -0.96 -8.34
C PRO A 40 -28.99 -0.07 -8.55
N LEU A 41 -27.92 -0.66 -9.06
CA LEU A 41 -26.71 0.06 -9.49
C LEU A 41 -27.01 0.77 -10.81
N ILE A 42 -27.57 1.98 -10.70
CA ILE A 42 -27.49 2.96 -11.78
C ILE A 42 -26.00 3.19 -12.03
N GLY A 43 -25.53 2.89 -13.23
CA GLY A 43 -24.11 2.94 -13.65
C GLY A 43 -23.54 4.35 -13.67
N ILE A 44 -23.46 4.97 -12.49
CA ILE A 44 -22.78 6.24 -12.28
C ILE A 44 -21.41 5.86 -11.74
N ASN A 45 -20.35 6.16 -12.51
CA ASN A 45 -18.97 5.98 -12.08
C ASN A 45 -18.65 7.06 -11.02
N ILE A 46 -19.27 6.91 -9.83
CA ILE A 46 -19.12 7.86 -8.73
C ILE A 46 -17.78 7.54 -8.08
N ARG A 47 -16.72 8.18 -8.57
CA ARG A 47 -15.48 8.26 -7.82
C ARG A 47 -15.78 9.09 -6.56
N PRO A 48 -15.61 8.55 -5.35
CA PRO A 48 -15.71 9.33 -4.13
C PRO A 48 -14.73 10.50 -4.19
N PRO A 49 -15.14 11.66 -3.68
CA PRO A 49 -14.28 12.83 -3.66
C PRO A 49 -13.04 12.54 -2.79
N LEU A 50 -11.92 13.14 -3.16
CA LEU A 50 -10.74 13.16 -2.30
C LEU A 50 -11.06 13.91 -1.01
N VAL A 51 -10.90 13.25 0.13
CA VAL A 51 -10.95 13.91 1.43
C VAL A 51 -9.58 14.53 1.73
N THR A 52 -9.55 15.81 2.03
CA THR A 52 -8.34 16.56 2.39
C THR A 52 -8.37 16.95 3.87
N GLY A 53 -7.21 17.33 4.42
CA GLY A 53 -7.06 17.72 5.82
C GLY A 53 -5.99 16.92 6.55
N SER A 54 -5.96 17.06 7.87
CA SER A 54 -5.06 16.35 8.76
C SER A 54 -5.68 15.03 9.22
N PHE A 55 -5.02 13.92 8.90
CA PHE A 55 -5.45 12.59 9.28
C PHE A 55 -4.70 12.12 10.52
N LYS A 56 -5.44 11.66 11.53
CA LYS A 56 -4.89 10.85 12.61
C LYS A 56 -5.02 9.38 12.26
N CYS A 57 -3.95 8.64 12.44
CA CYS A 57 -3.83 7.23 12.11
C CYS A 57 -3.51 6.41 13.35
N GLU A 58 -3.55 5.09 13.20
CA GLU A 58 -3.11 4.16 14.23
C GLU A 58 -1.65 4.41 14.66
N MET A 59 -1.33 4.01 15.89
CA MET A 59 -0.01 4.19 16.52
C MET A 59 0.46 5.66 16.60
N GLY A 60 -0.47 6.62 16.58
CA GLY A 60 -0.16 8.04 16.69
C GLY A 60 0.43 8.67 15.42
N ASN A 61 0.41 7.95 14.29
CA ASN A 61 0.86 8.48 13.02
C ASN A 61 -0.06 9.62 12.52
N ARG A 62 0.50 10.54 11.75
CA ARG A 62 -0.23 11.66 11.12
C ARG A 62 0.15 11.81 9.65
N VAL A 63 -0.85 12.05 8.81
CA VAL A 63 -0.70 12.36 7.39
C VAL A 63 -1.53 13.59 7.06
N ASP A 64 -0.96 14.57 6.38
CA ASP A 64 -1.72 15.74 5.92
C ASP A 64 -1.90 15.68 4.40
N ILE A 65 -3.14 15.86 3.95
CA ILE A 65 -3.50 15.88 2.52
C ILE A 65 -4.03 17.26 2.17
N ALA A 66 -3.52 17.85 1.10
CA ALA A 66 -4.04 19.11 0.56
C ALA A 66 -4.11 19.04 -0.96
N ALA A 67 -5.15 19.64 -1.54
CA ALA A 67 -5.18 19.91 -2.98
C ALA A 67 -4.21 21.06 -3.31
N ASP A 68 -3.50 20.95 -4.42
CA ASP A 68 -2.64 22.00 -4.98
C ASP A 68 -3.33 22.66 -6.19
N ALA A 69 -2.82 23.81 -6.62
CA ALA A 69 -3.41 24.63 -7.69
C ALA A 69 -3.41 23.94 -9.07
N ASN A 70 -2.55 22.94 -9.28
CA ASN A 70 -2.36 22.26 -10.57
C ASN A 70 -3.12 20.92 -10.69
N ASN A 71 -4.16 20.69 -9.87
CA ASN A 71 -4.84 19.39 -9.73
C ASN A 71 -3.97 18.26 -9.12
N ASP A 72 -2.74 18.58 -8.72
CA ASP A 72 -1.91 17.68 -7.93
C ASP A 72 -2.37 17.66 -6.47
N VAL A 73 -2.06 16.57 -5.77
CA VAL A 73 -2.36 16.43 -4.34
C VAL A 73 -1.06 16.40 -3.57
N ARG A 74 -0.91 17.30 -2.60
CA ARG A 74 0.24 17.30 -1.70
C ARG A 74 -0.06 16.43 -0.49
N LEU A 75 0.75 15.40 -0.29
CA LEU A 75 0.77 14.57 0.92
C LEU A 75 1.97 14.96 1.78
N THR A 76 1.76 15.17 3.09
CA THR A 76 2.84 15.41 4.05
C THR A 76 2.93 14.23 5.00
N TRP A 77 4.11 13.60 5.05
CA TRP A 77 4.40 12.45 5.90
C TRP A 77 5.73 12.65 6.61
N LYS A 78 5.72 12.54 7.94
CA LYS A 78 6.90 12.76 8.81
C LYS A 78 7.67 14.06 8.46
N GLY A 79 6.95 15.13 8.14
CA GLY A 79 7.50 16.44 7.79
C GLY A 79 7.92 16.61 6.33
N THR A 80 7.97 15.53 5.55
CA THR A 80 8.33 15.58 4.12
C THR A 80 7.06 15.71 3.27
N LYS A 81 7.12 16.58 2.26
CA LYS A 81 6.03 16.80 1.30
C LYS A 81 6.26 15.96 0.03
N TYR A 82 5.20 15.37 -0.48
CA TYR A 82 5.17 14.55 -1.67
C TYR A 82 4.04 15.01 -2.58
N THR A 83 4.36 15.27 -3.86
CA THR A 83 3.36 15.51 -4.90
C THR A 83 2.80 14.17 -5.35
N MET A 84 1.51 13.95 -5.16
CA MET A 84 0.82 12.69 -5.44
C MET A 84 -0.09 12.87 -6.64
N ALA A 85 0.00 11.93 -7.58
CA ALA A 85 -0.85 11.86 -8.76
C ALA A 85 -2.05 10.92 -8.51
N PRO A 86 -3.27 11.30 -8.89
CA PRO A 86 -4.43 10.41 -8.81
C PRO A 86 -4.31 9.25 -9.81
N VAL A 87 -4.70 8.06 -9.39
CA VAL A 87 -4.75 6.84 -10.22
C VAL A 87 -6.18 6.33 -10.28
N SER A 88 -6.63 5.97 -11.49
CA SER A 88 -7.96 5.37 -11.72
C SER A 88 -8.07 4.02 -11.04
N THR A 89 -9.20 3.77 -10.40
CA THR A 89 -9.49 2.50 -9.72
C THR A 89 -10.82 1.94 -10.18
N THR A 90 -10.93 0.61 -10.28
CA THR A 90 -12.18 -0.07 -10.64
C THR A 90 -13.13 -0.19 -9.44
N THR A 91 -12.58 -0.18 -8.23
CA THR A 91 -13.33 -0.30 -6.97
C THR A 91 -13.93 1.01 -6.49
N GLY A 92 -13.63 2.12 -7.17
CA GLY A 92 -14.00 3.46 -6.72
C GLY A 92 -13.18 3.95 -5.53
N ALA A 93 -12.15 3.25 -5.04
CA ALA A 93 -11.30 3.83 -4.00
C ALA A 93 -10.53 5.05 -4.54
N VAL A 94 -10.36 6.10 -3.72
CA VAL A 94 -9.42 7.18 -4.08
C VAL A 94 -8.02 6.61 -3.90
N ARG A 95 -7.24 6.59 -4.98
CA ARG A 95 -5.83 6.19 -4.96
C ARG A 95 -4.97 7.34 -5.48
N LEU A 96 -3.94 7.68 -4.72
CA LEU A 96 -2.90 8.64 -5.12
C LEU A 96 -1.53 7.98 -5.01
N GLU A 97 -0.63 8.31 -5.92
CA GLU A 97 0.71 7.73 -5.95
C GLU A 97 1.79 8.80 -6.19
N ASN A 98 2.94 8.61 -5.56
CA ASN A 98 4.17 9.25 -5.98
C ASN A 98 5.16 8.15 -6.40
N GLN A 99 5.29 7.94 -7.70
CA GLN A 99 6.11 6.84 -8.26
C GLN A 99 7.59 6.95 -7.85
N ALA A 100 8.13 8.16 -7.74
CA ALA A 100 9.53 8.39 -7.36
C ALA A 100 9.82 7.83 -5.94
N SER A 101 8.99 8.17 -4.96
CA SER A 101 9.14 7.69 -3.57
C SER A 101 8.57 6.30 -3.34
N GLY A 102 7.65 5.83 -4.20
CA GLY A 102 6.90 4.60 -3.98
C GLY A 102 5.74 4.75 -2.99
N LEU A 103 5.39 5.97 -2.60
CA LEU A 103 4.27 6.20 -1.69
C LEU A 103 2.93 6.04 -2.41
N VAL A 104 2.00 5.39 -1.73
CA VAL A 104 0.62 5.20 -2.19
C VAL A 104 -0.33 5.55 -1.06
N TRP A 105 -1.22 6.50 -1.32
CA TRP A 105 -2.31 6.87 -0.43
C TRP A 105 -3.62 6.30 -0.95
N ILE A 106 -4.37 5.62 -0.09
CA ILE A 106 -5.66 5.03 -0.43
C ILE A 106 -6.72 5.53 0.55
N GLN A 107 -7.84 6.01 0.04
CA GLN A 107 -9.04 6.28 0.81
C GLN A 107 -10.15 5.32 0.41
N ILE A 108 -10.71 4.67 1.42
CA ILE A 108 -11.91 3.86 1.34
C ILE A 108 -12.97 4.48 2.25
N PRO A 109 -14.26 4.09 2.16
CA PRO A 109 -15.36 4.83 2.80
C PRO A 109 -15.19 5.09 4.31
N THR A 110 -14.50 4.21 5.03
CA THR A 110 -14.40 4.28 6.50
C THR A 110 -13.04 4.71 7.03
N LYS A 111 -11.98 4.63 6.22
CA LYS A 111 -10.59 4.87 6.63
C LYS A 111 -9.68 5.14 5.45
N SER A 112 -8.48 5.64 5.74
CA SER A 112 -7.41 5.81 4.77
C SER A 112 -6.14 5.10 5.24
N MET A 113 -5.20 4.90 4.31
CA MET A 113 -3.90 4.27 4.61
C MET A 113 -2.79 4.80 3.70
N LEU A 114 -1.57 4.81 4.23
CA LEU A 114 -0.35 5.15 3.50
C LEU A 114 0.55 3.91 3.39
N LEU A 115 0.92 3.58 2.17
CA LEU A 115 1.78 2.43 1.84
C LEU A 115 3.08 2.92 1.19
N ASN A 116 4.13 2.11 1.31
CA ASN A 116 5.35 2.22 0.52
C ASN A 116 5.52 0.94 -0.32
N THR A 117 5.31 1.03 -1.63
CA THR A 117 5.38 -0.11 -2.54
C THR A 117 6.81 -0.59 -2.79
N ARG A 118 7.82 0.28 -2.64
CA ARG A 118 9.23 -0.11 -2.78
C ARG A 118 9.69 -0.98 -1.61
N GLN A 119 9.15 -0.73 -0.42
CA GLN A 119 9.47 -1.48 0.80
C GLN A 119 8.45 -2.59 1.08
N GLY A 120 7.34 -2.65 0.35
CA GLY A 120 6.22 -3.56 0.66
C GLY A 120 5.59 -3.30 2.03
N ALA A 121 5.67 -2.07 2.53
CA ALA A 121 5.33 -1.75 3.92
C ALA A 121 4.08 -0.87 4.01
N GLN A 122 3.23 -1.15 5.00
CA GLN A 122 2.18 -0.21 5.43
C GLN A 122 2.79 0.77 6.44
N LEU A 123 2.81 2.05 6.08
CA LEU A 123 3.42 3.11 6.88
C LEU A 123 2.44 3.71 7.89
N ALA A 124 1.17 3.81 7.51
CA ALA A 124 0.09 4.26 8.37
C ALA A 124 -1.23 3.59 7.97
N ASN A 125 -2.02 3.21 8.97
CA ASN A 125 -3.32 2.55 8.81
C ASN A 125 -4.38 3.22 9.67
N GLU A 126 -5.65 2.88 9.44
CA GLU A 126 -6.81 3.40 10.18
C GLU A 126 -6.84 4.94 10.26
N CYS A 127 -6.41 5.60 9.18
CA CYS A 127 -6.34 7.06 9.13
C CYS A 127 -7.73 7.67 8.96
N ARG A 128 -8.09 8.63 9.80
CA ARG A 128 -9.35 9.39 9.74
C ARG A 128 -9.06 10.88 9.82
N VAL A 129 -9.82 11.67 9.06
CA VAL A 129 -9.75 13.12 9.14
C VAL A 129 -10.17 13.56 10.54
N GLN A 130 -9.42 14.50 11.09
CA GLN A 130 -9.70 15.09 12.39
C GLN A 130 -10.70 16.23 12.33
#